data_AF-A0A1Q4YDN5-F1
#
_entry.id   AF-A0A1Q4YDN5-F1
#
_cell.length_a   1.000
_cell.length_b   1.000
_cell.length_c   1.000
_cell.angle_alpha   90.00
_cell.angle_beta   90.00
_cell.angle_gamma   90.00
#
_symmetry.space_group_name_H-M   'P 1'
#
loop_
_entity.id
_entity.type
_entity.pdbx_description
1 polymer ?
#
loop_
_entity_poly.entity_id
_entity_poly.type
_entity_poly.pdbx_seq_one_letter_code
_entity_poly.pdbx_strand_id
1 'polypeptide(L)'
;MRRMMAAVPTPDVSAPVRASVEPMRTEFAFELPRGYVDDSGAVHRSGVMRLATARDELVPLRDDRVRENSAYLTVVLLARVIVRIGSVTDVHAGVVENLFASDLAFLQDVYRRINSEGHTRAAVACPECGHGFSVDVAGGRLGES
;
A
#
# COMPACT_ATOMS: atom_id res chain seq x y z
N MET A 1 46.80 -28.79 46.30
CA MET A 1 46.54 -27.85 45.19
C MET A 1 45.08 -27.39 45.26
N ARG A 2 44.83 -26.11 45.60
CA ARG A 2 43.47 -25.54 45.73
C ARG A 2 42.94 -25.12 44.34
N ARG A 3 41.76 -25.60 43.98
CA ARG A 3 40.97 -25.14 42.81
C ARG A 3 40.50 -23.69 43.05
N MET A 4 40.80 -22.79 42.13
CA MET A 4 40.06 -21.52 41.96
C MET A 4 39.25 -21.66 40.67
N MET A 5 37.94 -21.81 40.81
CA MET A 5 36.99 -21.68 39.70
C MET A 5 36.64 -20.19 39.61
N ALA A 6 36.96 -19.55 38.48
CA ALA A 6 36.53 -18.19 38.20
C ALA A 6 35.03 -18.19 37.88
N ALA A 7 34.27 -17.34 38.58
CA ALA A 7 32.86 -17.13 38.28
C ALA A 7 32.72 -16.36 36.95
N VAL A 8 31.97 -16.93 36.01
CA VAL A 8 31.62 -16.29 34.75
C VAL A 8 30.50 -15.27 35.03
N PRO A 9 30.64 -13.99 34.62
CA PRO A 9 29.59 -13.01 34.80
C PRO A 9 28.39 -13.36 33.90
N THR A 10 27.20 -13.40 34.49
CA THR A 10 25.93 -13.56 33.80
C THR A 10 25.62 -12.32 32.93
N PRO A 11 25.11 -12.47 31.70
CA PRO A 11 24.69 -11.34 30.89
C PRO A 11 23.49 -10.64 31.57
N ASP A 12 23.61 -9.32 31.70
CA ASP A 12 22.56 -8.44 32.21
C ASP A 12 21.39 -8.41 31.22
N VAL A 13 20.28 -9.07 31.58
CA VAL A 13 19.03 -9.07 30.81
C VAL A 13 18.16 -7.92 31.32
N SER A 14 18.65 -6.69 31.19
CA SER A 14 17.92 -5.49 31.64
C SER A 14 17.72 -4.50 30.50
N ALA A 15 16.63 -4.70 29.74
CA ALA A 15 15.62 -3.66 29.43
C ALA A 15 14.70 -4.16 28.29
N PRO A 16 13.37 -4.05 28.42
CA PRO A 16 12.50 -4.19 27.26
C PRO A 16 12.80 -3.02 26.32
N VAL A 17 13.25 -3.33 25.10
CA VAL A 17 13.29 -2.36 24.01
C VAL A 17 11.86 -1.89 23.80
N ARG A 18 11.55 -0.66 24.24
CA ARG A 18 10.26 -0.02 23.93
C ARG A 18 10.25 0.23 22.43
N ALA A 19 9.63 -0.69 21.68
CA ALA A 19 9.32 -0.44 20.28
C ALA A 19 8.45 0.82 20.23
N SER A 20 8.98 1.89 19.67
CA SER A 20 8.22 3.09 19.34
C SER A 20 7.13 2.68 18.34
N VAL A 21 5.88 2.73 18.77
CA VAL A 21 4.72 2.48 17.89
C VAL A 21 4.59 3.70 17.00
N GLU A 22 5.15 3.65 15.80
CA GLU A 22 4.80 4.64 14.77
C GLU A 22 3.32 4.47 14.42
N PRO A 23 2.54 5.57 14.36
CA PRO A 23 1.13 5.49 14.00
C PRO A 23 1.00 4.90 12.59
N MET A 24 0.15 3.88 12.45
CA MET A 24 -0.12 3.25 11.17
C MET A 24 -0.69 4.28 10.19
N ARG A 25 0.01 4.49 9.08
CA ARG A 25 -0.50 5.31 7.98
C ARG A 25 -1.53 4.52 7.19
N THR A 26 -2.78 4.99 7.22
CA THR A 26 -3.90 4.34 6.53
C THR A 26 -4.36 5.07 5.27
N GLU A 27 -3.85 6.28 5.02
CA GLU A 27 -4.23 7.13 3.88
C GLU A 27 -3.03 7.59 3.06
N PHE A 28 -3.22 7.59 1.74
CA PHE A 28 -2.19 7.84 0.74
C PHE A 28 -2.73 8.80 -0.31
N ALA A 29 -2.01 9.90 -0.49
CA ALA A 29 -2.32 10.84 -1.55
C ALA A 29 -1.88 10.28 -2.91
N PHE A 30 -2.64 10.60 -3.94
CA PHE A 30 -2.30 10.34 -5.34
C PHE A 30 -2.62 11.57 -6.20
N GLU A 31 -2.07 11.60 -7.41
CA GLU A 31 -2.40 12.61 -8.40
C GLU A 31 -2.69 11.93 -9.75
N LEU A 32 -3.88 12.16 -10.29
CA LEU A 32 -4.31 11.60 -11.56
C LEU A 32 -3.53 12.22 -12.73
N PRO A 33 -2.97 11.41 -13.65
CA PRO A 33 -2.29 11.90 -14.85
C PRO A 33 -3.09 12.90 -15.70
N ARG A 34 -4.41 12.70 -15.88
CA ARG A 34 -5.26 13.66 -16.62
C ARG A 34 -6.23 14.38 -15.69
N GLY A 35 -6.90 13.62 -14.82
CA GLY A 35 -7.88 14.12 -13.86
C GLY A 35 -9.30 13.62 -14.14
N TYR A 36 -10.13 13.64 -13.09
CA TYR A 36 -11.57 13.42 -13.18
C TYR A 36 -12.27 14.73 -13.56
N VAL A 37 -13.16 14.69 -14.54
CA VAL A 37 -14.01 15.82 -14.92
C VAL A 37 -15.39 15.61 -14.31
N ASP A 38 -15.81 16.52 -13.44
CA ASP A 38 -17.15 16.43 -12.84
C ASP A 38 -18.23 17.02 -13.74
N ASP A 39 -19.49 16.91 -13.31
CA ASP A 39 -20.66 17.39 -14.06
C ASP A 39 -20.67 18.91 -14.30
N SER A 40 -19.89 19.67 -13.51
CA SER A 40 -19.72 21.12 -13.70
C SER A 40 -18.60 21.47 -14.69
N GLY A 41 -17.87 20.47 -15.17
CA GLY A 41 -16.70 20.63 -16.03
C GLY A 41 -15.40 20.95 -15.27
N ALA A 42 -15.41 20.90 -13.93
CA ALA A 42 -14.20 21.11 -13.14
C ALA A 42 -13.32 19.85 -13.17
N VAL A 43 -11.99 20.08 -13.22
CA VAL A 43 -11.00 19.00 -13.31
C VAL A 43 -10.34 18.77 -11.95
N HIS A 44 -10.47 17.55 -11.44
CA HIS A 44 -9.91 17.12 -10.16
C HIS A 44 -8.75 16.14 -10.37
N ARG A 45 -7.57 16.48 -9.86
CA ARG A 45 -6.36 15.62 -10.03
C ARG A 45 -5.85 15.01 -8.74
N SER A 46 -5.74 15.81 -7.68
CA SER A 46 -5.28 15.33 -6.38
C SER A 46 -6.37 14.47 -5.71
N GLY A 47 -6.02 13.31 -5.17
CA GLY A 47 -6.97 12.49 -4.43
C GLY A 47 -6.32 11.78 -3.24
N VAL A 48 -7.16 11.09 -2.47
CA VAL A 48 -6.72 10.29 -1.32
C VAL A 48 -7.35 8.90 -1.42
N MET A 49 -6.52 7.88 -1.23
CA MET A 49 -6.93 6.48 -1.13
C MET A 49 -6.57 5.97 0.26
N ARG A 50 -7.44 5.16 0.87
CA ARG A 50 -7.16 4.46 2.12
C ARG A 50 -6.74 3.01 1.88
N LEU A 51 -6.13 2.39 2.89
CA LEU A 51 -5.94 0.94 2.92
C LEU A 51 -7.29 0.24 2.76
N ALA A 52 -7.30 -0.78 1.91
CA ALA A 52 -8.41 -1.70 1.76
C ALA A 52 -8.52 -2.57 3.01
N THR A 53 -9.75 -2.76 3.48
CA THR A 53 -10.04 -3.76 4.51
C THR A 53 -10.40 -5.08 3.84
N ALA A 54 -10.35 -6.18 4.59
CA ALA A 54 -10.86 -7.47 4.11
C ALA A 54 -12.33 -7.39 3.65
N ARG A 55 -13.12 -6.49 4.24
CA ARG A 55 -14.50 -6.25 3.81
C ARG A 55 -14.57 -5.61 2.43
N ASP A 56 -13.67 -4.69 2.13
CA ASP A 56 -13.60 -4.04 0.82
C ASP A 56 -13.24 -5.05 -0.27
N GLU A 57 -12.42 -6.05 0.04
CA GLU A 57 -12.04 -7.13 -0.89
C GLU A 57 -13.16 -8.15 -1.13
N LEU A 58 -13.88 -8.54 -0.06
CA LEU A 58 -14.82 -9.66 -0.13
C LEU A 58 -16.23 -9.25 -0.59
N VAL A 59 -16.71 -8.07 -0.20
CA VAL A 59 -18.08 -7.66 -0.52
C VAL A 59 -18.32 -7.49 -2.03
N PRO A 60 -17.41 -6.88 -2.83
CA PRO A 60 -17.60 -6.73 -4.27
C PRO A 60 -17.78 -8.03 -5.03
N LEU A 61 -17.23 -9.15 -4.54
CA LEU A 61 -17.39 -10.46 -5.16
C LEU A 61 -18.83 -10.98 -5.18
N ARG A 62 -19.73 -10.33 -4.40
CA ARG A 62 -21.16 -10.62 -4.36
C ARG A 62 -22.00 -9.68 -5.23
N ASP A 63 -21.40 -8.64 -5.82
CA ASP A 63 -22.10 -7.71 -6.73
C ASP A 63 -22.43 -8.44 -8.05
N ASP A 64 -23.69 -8.40 -8.49
CA ASP A 64 -24.12 -9.13 -9.69
C ASP A 64 -23.38 -8.66 -10.94
N ARG A 65 -23.02 -7.37 -11.04
CA ARG A 65 -22.24 -6.85 -12.17
C ARG A 65 -20.82 -7.45 -12.20
N VAL A 66 -20.24 -7.69 -11.03
CA VAL A 66 -18.92 -8.34 -10.92
C VAL A 66 -19.01 -9.83 -11.27
N ARG A 67 -20.11 -10.48 -10.90
CA ARG A 67 -20.35 -11.90 -11.24
C ARG A 67 -20.59 -12.10 -12.72
N GLU A 68 -21.27 -11.16 -13.37
CA GLU A 68 -21.48 -11.13 -14.82
C GLU A 68 -20.20 -10.74 -15.57
N ASN A 69 -19.42 -9.81 -15.02
CA ASN A 69 -18.17 -9.34 -15.60
C ASN A 69 -17.12 -9.07 -14.51
N SER A 70 -16.15 -9.99 -14.40
CA SER A 70 -15.08 -9.88 -13.41
C SER A 70 -14.19 -8.64 -13.58
N ALA A 71 -14.14 -8.04 -14.78
CA ALA A 71 -13.42 -6.79 -15.01
C ALA A 71 -14.03 -5.60 -14.23
N TYR A 72 -15.30 -5.69 -13.83
CA TYR A 72 -15.99 -4.67 -13.05
C TYR A 72 -15.54 -4.62 -11.59
N LEU A 73 -14.84 -5.66 -11.11
CA LEU A 73 -14.33 -5.73 -9.74
C LEU A 73 -13.45 -4.52 -9.40
N THR A 74 -12.56 -4.13 -10.30
CA THR A 74 -11.65 -3.00 -10.11
C THR A 74 -12.42 -1.71 -9.84
N VAL A 75 -13.49 -1.46 -10.59
CA VAL A 75 -14.32 -0.25 -10.45
C VAL A 75 -14.96 -0.21 -9.06
N VAL A 76 -15.56 -1.31 -8.63
CA VAL A 76 -16.23 -1.41 -7.32
C VAL A 76 -15.21 -1.31 -6.17
N LEU A 77 -14.03 -1.93 -6.30
CA LEU A 77 -12.97 -1.83 -5.30
C LEU A 77 -12.49 -0.40 -5.14
N LEU A 78 -12.09 0.25 -6.25
CA LEU A 78 -11.59 1.62 -6.24
C LEU A 78 -12.61 2.59 -5.65
N ALA A 79 -13.89 2.45 -6.00
CA ALA A 79 -14.97 3.27 -5.45
C ALA A 79 -15.09 3.17 -3.92
N ARG A 80 -14.68 2.06 -3.30
CA ARG A 80 -14.77 1.88 -1.83
C ARG A 80 -13.59 2.46 -1.07
N VAL A 81 -12.42 2.50 -1.71
CA VAL A 81 -11.16 2.86 -1.04
C VAL A 81 -10.67 4.26 -1.39
N ILE A 82 -11.17 4.87 -2.45
CA ILE A 82 -10.91 6.28 -2.72
C ILE A 82 -11.77 7.11 -1.77
N VAL A 83 -11.11 7.92 -0.95
CA VAL A 83 -11.76 8.81 0.03
C VAL A 83 -12.24 10.10 -0.64
N ARG A 84 -11.45 10.62 -1.58
CA ARG A 84 -11.81 11.81 -2.38
C ARG A 84 -10.97 11.95 -3.64
N ILE A 85 -11.52 12.69 -4.61
CA ILE A 85 -10.82 13.19 -5.80
C ILE A 85 -11.11 14.70 -5.89
N GLY A 86 -10.12 15.52 -5.55
CA GLY A 86 -10.28 16.98 -5.43
C GLY A 86 -11.31 17.32 -4.35
N SER A 87 -12.37 18.02 -4.75
CA SER A 87 -13.51 18.33 -3.88
C SER A 87 -14.58 17.25 -3.85
N VAL A 88 -14.48 16.20 -4.68
CA VAL A 88 -15.46 15.12 -4.76
C VAL A 88 -15.19 14.12 -3.65
N THR A 89 -16.08 14.06 -2.65
CA THR A 89 -15.97 13.15 -1.49
C THR A 89 -16.93 11.96 -1.56
N ASP A 90 -18.02 12.06 -2.33
CA ASP A 90 -18.95 10.96 -2.56
C ASP A 90 -18.49 10.12 -3.76
N VAL A 91 -17.41 9.36 -3.57
CA VAL A 91 -16.84 8.54 -4.63
C VAL A 91 -17.57 7.21 -4.70
N HIS A 92 -18.30 6.99 -5.79
CA HIS A 92 -19.03 5.75 -6.07
C HIS A 92 -18.63 5.17 -7.44
N ALA A 93 -19.18 4.01 -7.81
CA ALA A 93 -18.82 3.31 -9.05
C ALA A 93 -18.93 4.22 -10.30
N GLY A 94 -20.02 4.97 -10.43
CA GLY A 94 -20.20 5.96 -11.51
C GLY A 94 -19.11 7.03 -11.62
N VAL A 95 -18.51 7.49 -10.50
CA VAL A 95 -17.37 8.41 -10.55
C VAL A 95 -16.16 7.73 -11.19
N VAL A 96 -15.90 6.49 -10.79
CA VAL A 96 -14.77 5.69 -11.29
C VAL A 96 -14.97 5.29 -12.75
N GLU A 97 -16.19 5.00 -13.18
CA GLU A 97 -16.56 4.71 -14.58
C GLU A 97 -16.33 5.91 -15.50
N ASN A 98 -16.49 7.13 -14.98
CA ASN A 98 -16.30 8.38 -15.73
C ASN A 98 -14.84 8.84 -15.78
N LEU A 99 -13.89 8.09 -15.24
CA LEU A 99 -12.47 8.36 -15.39
C LEU A 99 -11.99 8.04 -16.81
N PHE A 100 -10.96 8.75 -17.26
CA PHE A 100 -10.23 8.31 -18.44
C PHE A 100 -9.57 6.95 -18.19
N ALA A 101 -9.48 6.11 -19.22
CA ALA A 101 -8.88 4.79 -19.12
C ALA A 101 -7.44 4.81 -18.54
N SER A 102 -6.65 5.85 -18.85
CA SER A 102 -5.30 6.01 -18.28
C SER A 102 -5.30 6.30 -16.78
N ASP A 103 -6.28 7.06 -16.30
CA ASP A 103 -6.42 7.38 -14.87
C ASP A 103 -6.95 6.17 -14.09
N LEU A 104 -7.87 5.40 -14.69
CA LEU A 104 -8.32 4.13 -14.10
C LEU A 104 -7.17 3.14 -13.95
N ALA A 105 -6.35 2.97 -15.00
CA ALA A 105 -5.16 2.12 -14.95
C ALA A 105 -4.15 2.60 -13.89
N PHE A 106 -3.92 3.91 -13.82
CA PHE A 106 -3.06 4.50 -12.78
C PHE A 106 -3.57 4.21 -11.37
N LEU A 107 -4.87 4.37 -11.11
CA LEU A 107 -5.45 4.09 -9.80
C LEU A 107 -5.41 2.61 -9.44
N GLN A 108 -5.58 1.72 -10.42
CA GLN A 108 -5.40 0.29 -10.23
C GLN A 108 -3.95 -0.04 -9.82
N ASP A 109 -2.95 0.63 -10.39
CA ASP A 109 -1.56 0.46 -10.00
C ASP A 109 -1.29 0.98 -8.58
N VAL A 110 -1.81 2.16 -8.25
CA VAL A 110 -1.73 2.74 -6.90
C VAL A 110 -2.36 1.82 -5.86
N TYR A 111 -3.55 1.26 -6.17
CA TYR A 111 -4.24 0.31 -5.31
C TYR A 111 -3.38 -0.93 -5.03
N ARG A 112 -2.84 -1.54 -6.10
CA ARG A 112 -1.98 -2.71 -6.00
C ARG A 112 -0.77 -2.42 -5.13
N ARG A 113 -0.08 -1.31 -5.37
CA ARG A 113 1.09 -0.88 -4.59
C ARG A 113 0.75 -0.77 -3.10
N ILE A 114 -0.28 -0.01 -2.76
CA ILE A 114 -0.62 0.28 -1.35
C ILE A 114 -1.12 -0.97 -0.59
N ASN A 115 -1.84 -1.87 -1.25
CA ASN A 115 -2.53 -2.99 -0.58
C ASN A 115 -1.85 -4.36 -0.78
N SER A 116 -0.99 -4.51 -1.79
CA SER A 116 -0.23 -5.74 -2.04
C SER A 116 1.20 -5.65 -1.50
N GLU A 117 1.79 -4.45 -1.50
CA GLU A 117 3.09 -4.19 -0.85
C GLU A 117 2.84 -3.81 0.60
N GLY A 118 2.34 -4.75 1.41
CA GLY A 118 2.53 -4.66 2.85
C GLY A 118 4.02 -4.50 3.08
N HIS A 119 4.47 -3.32 3.53
CA HIS A 119 5.89 -2.93 3.57
C HIS A 119 6.78 -4.08 4.07
N THR A 120 7.39 -4.81 3.15
CA THR A 120 8.39 -5.84 3.44
C THR A 120 9.73 -5.26 3.01
N ARG A 121 10.16 -4.20 3.71
CA ARG A 121 11.55 -3.73 3.60
C ARG A 121 12.43 -4.88 4.06
N ALA A 122 13.17 -5.51 3.15
CA ALA A 122 14.20 -6.45 3.54
C ALA A 122 15.46 -5.65 3.87
N ALA A 123 15.91 -5.72 5.13
CA ALA A 123 17.24 -5.28 5.47
C ALA A 123 18.24 -6.30 4.89
N VAL A 124 19.09 -5.84 3.98
CA VAL A 124 20.16 -6.65 3.39
C VAL A 124 21.51 -6.02 3.75
N ALA A 125 22.50 -6.88 4.00
CA ALA A 125 23.87 -6.45 4.24
C ALA A 125 24.72 -6.74 3.00
N CYS A 126 25.52 -5.75 2.58
CA CYS A 126 26.51 -5.95 1.52
C CYS A 126 27.57 -6.97 1.98
N PRO A 127 27.77 -8.10 1.28
CA PRO A 127 28.75 -9.12 1.70
C PRO A 127 30.20 -8.65 1.55
N GLU A 128 30.45 -7.57 0.81
CA GLU A 128 31.79 -7.08 0.52
C GLU A 128 32.30 -6.02 1.51
N CYS A 129 31.39 -5.22 2.09
CA CYS A 129 31.77 -4.16 3.04
C CYS A 129 30.95 -4.17 4.35
N GLY A 130 29.96 -5.05 4.47
CA GLY A 130 29.12 -5.20 5.67
C GLY A 130 28.08 -4.09 5.87
N HIS A 131 27.95 -3.14 4.95
CA HIS A 131 26.98 -2.04 5.08
C HIS A 131 25.54 -2.55 4.90
N GLY A 132 24.67 -2.24 5.86
CA GLY A 132 23.25 -2.60 5.83
C GLY A 132 22.41 -1.54 5.10
N PHE A 133 21.57 -1.97 4.17
CA PHE A 133 20.62 -1.11 3.47
C PHE A 133 19.26 -1.80 3.30
N SER A 134 18.19 -1.01 3.17
CA SER A 134 16.83 -1.54 2.97
C SER A 134 16.48 -1.58 1.50
N VAL A 135 16.11 -2.76 0.99
CA VAL A 135 15.65 -2.95 -0.39
C VAL A 135 14.16 -3.18 -0.41
N ASP A 136 13.50 -2.57 -1.39
CA ASP A 136 12.12 -2.88 -1.74
C ASP A 136 12.11 -4.15 -2.61
N VAL A 137 11.56 -5.24 -2.07
CA VAL A 137 11.63 -6.58 -2.67
C VAL A 137 10.37 -6.88 -3.51
N ALA A 138 9.51 -5.89 -3.74
CA ALA A 138 8.33 -6.05 -4.59
C ALA A 138 8.70 -6.07 -6.09
N GLY A 139 9.13 -7.24 -6.59
CA GLY A 139 9.00 -7.62 -8.01
C GLY A 139 10.27 -7.53 -8.86
N GLY A 140 10.97 -8.67 -9.02
CA GLY A 140 12.12 -8.78 -9.91
C GLY A 140 11.78 -9.05 -11.38
N ARG A 141 12.50 -8.38 -12.29
CA ARG A 141 13.39 -9.00 -13.30
C ARG A 141 14.33 -7.97 -13.96
N LEU A 142 15.61 -8.13 -13.67
CA LEU A 142 16.80 -8.11 -14.55
C LEU A 142 16.84 -7.09 -15.71
N GLY A 143 17.68 -6.06 -15.54
CA GLY A 143 18.30 -5.36 -16.66
C GLY A 143 19.63 -6.03 -17.01
N GLU A 144 19.63 -6.83 -18.06
CA GLU A 144 20.79 -7.20 -18.84
C GLU A 144 21.00 -6.14 -19.93
N SER A 145 22.13 -5.43 -19.92
CA SER A 145 22.88 -4.87 -21.05
C SER A 145 24.11 -4.11 -20.55
#